data_AF-A0A0C3AET4-F1
#
_entry.id   AF-A0A0C3AET4-F1
#
_cell.length_a   1.000
_cell.length_b   1.000
_cell.length_c   1.000
_cell.angle_alpha   90.00
_cell.angle_beta   90.00
_cell.angle_gamma   90.00
#
_symmetry.space_group_name_H-M   'P 1'
#
loop_
_entity.id
_entity.type
_entity.pdbx_description
1 polymer ?
#
loop_
_entity_poly.entity_id
_entity_poly.type
_entity_poly.pdbx_seq_one_letter_code
_entity_poly.pdbx_strand_id
1 'polypeptide(L)'
;LTVVHTSGVQFCDVMYCSCDGSPDSHLQLMKAGLFPATTKEPRTIFTFQVLDDFIWDNVECGTSGMNYYSKLQRNTSNAFPHLVPVELLQVSRMWWLLKLMKWQGVDDVGVSPSSGDLVIFCPVCPQPDVNIPNNDVDLSQ
;
A
#
# COMPACT_ATOMS: atom_id res chain seq x y z
N LEU A 1 -11.59 15.23 -6.06
CA LEU A 1 -10.42 14.37 -5.78
C LEU A 1 -10.17 13.43 -6.95
N THR A 2 -8.91 13.17 -7.27
CA THR A 2 -8.52 12.12 -8.24
C THR A 2 -8.51 10.78 -7.53
N VAL A 3 -9.39 9.86 -7.93
CA VAL A 3 -9.53 8.52 -7.36
C VAL A 3 -8.86 7.50 -8.26
N VAL A 4 -7.92 6.75 -7.69
CA VAL A 4 -7.25 5.63 -8.36
C VAL A 4 -7.92 4.33 -7.92
N HIS A 5 -8.50 3.63 -8.89
CA HIS A 5 -9.18 2.35 -8.73
C HIS A 5 -8.60 1.33 -9.72
N THR A 6 -8.89 0.03 -9.52
CA THR A 6 -8.43 -1.04 -10.44
C THR A 6 -8.95 -0.87 -11.87
N SER A 7 -10.13 -0.25 -12.02
CA SER A 7 -10.71 0.11 -13.32
C SER A 7 -10.08 1.34 -13.97
N GLY A 8 -9.18 2.07 -13.29
CA GLY A 8 -8.55 3.28 -13.81
C GLY A 8 -8.64 4.48 -12.85
N VAL A 9 -8.37 5.65 -13.38
CA VAL A 9 -8.28 6.92 -12.65
C VAL A 9 -9.47 7.80 -13.03
N GLN A 10 -10.19 8.29 -12.03
CA GLN A 10 -11.40 9.07 -12.23
C GLN A 10 -11.48 10.25 -11.26
N PHE A 11 -12.24 11.28 -11.61
CA PHE A 11 -12.52 12.39 -10.70
C PHE A 11 -13.80 12.12 -9.92
N CYS A 12 -13.75 12.33 -8.60
CA CYS A 12 -14.92 12.25 -7.72
C CYS A 12 -14.93 13.41 -6.73
N ASP A 13 -16.10 14.00 -6.53
CA ASP A 13 -16.31 14.97 -5.47
C ASP A 13 -16.58 14.23 -4.16
N VAL A 14 -15.77 14.53 -3.14
CA VAL A 14 -15.87 13.92 -1.82
C VAL A 14 -16.34 14.97 -0.84
N MET A 15 -17.46 14.68 -0.19
CA MET A 15 -18.03 15.49 0.87
C MET A 15 -17.61 14.93 2.23
N TYR A 16 -16.90 15.73 3.00
CA TYR A 16 -16.50 15.37 4.36
C TYR A 16 -17.62 15.66 5.34
N CYS A 17 -17.73 14.82 6.37
CA CYS A 17 -18.59 15.06 7.51
C CYS A 17 -18.05 16.22 8.35
N SER A 18 -18.89 17.22 8.60
CA SER A 18 -18.60 18.40 9.43
C SER A 18 -19.35 18.39 10.77
N CYS A 19 -19.87 17.25 11.20
CA CYS A 19 -20.48 17.10 12.53
C CYS A 19 -19.45 17.34 13.63
N ASP A 20 -19.91 17.79 14.80
CA ASP A 20 -19.05 17.92 15.98
C ASP A 20 -18.48 16.55 16.38
N GLY A 21 -17.18 16.51 16.66
CA GLY A 21 -16.43 15.26 16.89
C GLY A 21 -16.15 14.43 15.63
N SER A 22 -16.37 14.94 14.42
CA SER A 22 -15.95 14.23 13.21
C SER A 22 -14.42 14.08 13.17
N PRO A 23 -13.89 12.93 12.72
CA PRO A 23 -12.45 12.75 12.64
C PRO A 23 -11.87 13.55 11.47
N ASP A 24 -10.56 13.74 11.46
CA ASP A 24 -9.86 14.44 10.38
C ASP A 24 -10.16 13.86 8.98
N SER A 25 -10.01 14.68 7.93
CA SER A 25 -10.32 14.31 6.55
C SER A 25 -9.66 13.00 6.10
N HIS A 26 -8.38 12.80 6.40
CA HIS A 26 -7.66 11.57 6.07
C HIS A 26 -8.21 10.33 6.79
N LEU A 27 -8.68 10.47 8.04
CA LEU A 27 -9.34 9.39 8.78
C LEU A 27 -10.73 9.08 8.20
N GLN A 28 -11.48 10.10 7.78
CA GLN A 28 -12.77 9.89 7.10
C GLN A 28 -12.59 9.13 5.78
N LEU A 29 -11.57 9.49 4.98
CA LEU A 29 -11.22 8.77 3.76
C LEU A 29 -10.86 7.32 4.06
N MET A 30 -9.99 7.07 5.05
CA MET A 30 -9.58 5.71 5.39
C MET A 30 -10.76 4.86 5.89
N LYS A 31 -11.69 5.44 6.66
CA LYS A 31 -12.95 4.78 7.05
C LYS A 31 -13.83 4.44 5.84
N ALA A 32 -13.74 5.21 4.76
CA ALA A 32 -14.44 4.96 3.49
C ALA A 32 -13.67 4.02 2.54
N GLY A 33 -12.57 3.41 2.96
CA GLY A 33 -11.76 2.53 2.11
C GLY A 33 -10.86 3.27 1.11
N LEU A 34 -10.59 4.55 1.37
CA LEU A 34 -9.80 5.44 0.53
C LEU A 34 -8.52 5.85 1.27
N PHE A 35 -7.39 5.54 0.67
CA PHE A 35 -6.08 5.89 1.18
C PHE A 35 -5.55 7.17 0.50
N PRO A 36 -5.30 8.26 1.24
CA PRO A 36 -4.82 9.49 0.63
C PRO A 36 -3.33 9.42 0.29
N ALA A 37 -2.94 10.00 -0.86
CA ALA A 37 -1.53 10.12 -1.24
C ALA A 37 -0.74 11.04 -0.30
N THR A 38 -1.41 12.07 0.23
CA THR A 38 -0.88 13.01 1.22
C THR A 38 -1.85 13.19 2.37
N THR A 39 -1.34 13.36 3.59
CA THR A 39 -2.18 13.55 4.78
C THR A 39 -2.80 14.94 4.83
N LYS A 40 -2.09 15.97 4.35
CA LYS A 40 -2.59 17.34 4.20
C LYS A 40 -3.12 17.54 2.79
N GLU A 41 -4.37 18.02 2.70
CA GLU A 41 -5.05 18.38 1.45
C GLU A 41 -4.84 17.37 0.31
N PRO A 42 -5.33 16.12 0.46
CA PRO A 42 -5.14 15.10 -0.57
C PRO A 42 -5.74 15.57 -1.89
N ARG A 43 -4.96 15.51 -2.96
CA ARG A 43 -5.46 15.71 -4.34
C ARG A 43 -5.76 14.37 -5.02
N THR A 44 -4.99 13.35 -4.65
CA THR A 44 -5.09 11.99 -5.14
C THR A 44 -5.38 11.04 -3.99
N ILE A 45 -6.34 10.15 -4.19
CA ILE A 45 -6.72 9.10 -3.25
C ILE A 45 -6.74 7.75 -3.98
N PHE A 46 -6.35 6.70 -3.29
CA PHE A 46 -6.27 5.34 -3.80
C PHE A 46 -7.29 4.49 -3.08
N THR A 47 -8.04 3.69 -3.80
CA THR A 47 -8.86 2.66 -3.15
C THR A 47 -7.96 1.61 -2.49
N PHE A 48 -8.37 1.02 -1.37
CA PHE A 48 -7.62 -0.11 -0.79
C PHE A 48 -7.49 -1.26 -1.80
N GLN A 49 -8.51 -1.44 -2.65
CA GLN A 49 -8.51 -2.46 -3.69
C GLN A 49 -7.36 -2.29 -4.69
N VAL A 50 -7.07 -1.08 -5.19
CA VAL A 50 -5.97 -0.91 -6.16
C VAL A 50 -4.59 -1.09 -5.50
N LEU A 51 -4.48 -0.75 -4.21
CA LEU A 51 -3.23 -0.94 -3.47
C LEU A 51 -2.97 -2.41 -3.17
N ASP A 52 -4.00 -3.17 -2.80
CA ASP A 52 -3.92 -4.62 -2.63
C ASP A 52 -3.69 -5.32 -3.98
N ASP A 53 -4.40 -4.93 -5.05
CA ASP A 53 -4.22 -5.48 -6.42
C ASP A 53 -2.78 -5.28 -6.92
N PHE A 54 -2.18 -4.12 -6.67
CA PHE A 54 -0.78 -3.87 -7.00
C PHE A 54 0.17 -4.79 -6.23
N ILE A 55 -0.07 -5.04 -4.94
CA ILE A 55 0.76 -5.97 -4.15
C ILE A 55 0.66 -7.39 -4.74
N TRP A 56 -0.55 -7.85 -5.07
CA TRP A 56 -0.74 -9.16 -5.68
C TRP A 56 -0.05 -9.28 -7.04
N ASP A 57 -0.24 -8.30 -7.94
CA ASP A 57 0.41 -8.29 -9.26
C ASP A 57 1.94 -8.23 -9.15
N ASN A 58 2.47 -7.58 -8.11
CA ASN A 58 3.90 -7.52 -7.86
C ASN A 58 4.47 -8.86 -7.34
N VAL A 59 3.78 -9.51 -6.40
CA VAL A 59 4.21 -10.78 -5.79
C VAL A 59 4.00 -11.96 -6.74
N GLU A 60 2.82 -12.10 -7.31
CA GLU A 60 2.43 -13.27 -8.11
C GLU A 60 2.95 -13.21 -9.54
N CYS A 61 2.92 -12.02 -10.16
CA CYS A 61 3.25 -11.85 -11.57
C CYS A 61 4.61 -11.18 -11.80
N GLY A 62 5.33 -10.78 -10.75
CA GLY A 62 6.57 -10.02 -10.88
C GLY A 62 6.37 -8.67 -11.57
N THR A 63 5.16 -8.12 -11.52
CA THR A 63 4.81 -6.90 -12.25
C THR A 63 5.57 -5.73 -11.64
N SER A 64 6.36 -5.04 -12.47
CA SER A 64 7.02 -3.80 -12.04
C SER A 64 5.98 -2.71 -11.78
N GLY A 65 6.29 -1.77 -10.89
CA GLY A 65 5.41 -0.63 -10.65
C GLY A 65 5.11 0.18 -11.93
N MET A 66 6.06 0.25 -12.87
CA MET A 66 5.86 0.93 -14.15
C MET A 66 4.89 0.18 -15.07
N ASN A 67 4.92 -1.16 -15.07
CA ASN A 67 3.99 -1.97 -15.85
C ASN A 67 2.57 -1.86 -15.29
N TYR A 68 2.42 -1.94 -13.97
CA TYR A 68 1.12 -1.78 -13.31
C TYR A 68 0.57 -0.35 -13.50
N TYR A 69 1.43 0.66 -13.39
CA TYR A 69 1.07 2.03 -13.74
C TYR A 69 0.57 2.13 -15.19
N SER A 70 1.30 1.52 -16.13
CA SER A 70 0.91 1.52 -17.54
C SER A 70 -0.41 0.78 -17.80
N LYS A 71 -0.74 -0.24 -17.00
CA LYS A 71 -2.06 -0.93 -16.97
C LYS A 71 -3.15 0.04 -16.54
N LEU A 72 -2.97 0.76 -15.43
CA LEU A 72 -3.94 1.76 -14.94
C LEU A 72 -4.18 2.90 -15.95
N GLN A 73 -3.11 3.41 -16.57
CA GLN A 73 -3.22 4.45 -17.59
C GLN A 73 -4.07 3.99 -18.78
N ARG A 74 -3.84 2.77 -19.28
CA ARG A 74 -4.62 2.21 -20.40
C ARG A 74 -6.06 1.90 -20.03
N ASN A 75 -6.32 1.41 -18.81
CA ASN A 75 -7.67 1.22 -18.29
C ASN A 75 -8.44 2.54 -18.24
N THR A 76 -7.75 3.64 -17.92
CA THR A 76 -8.34 4.99 -17.85
C THR A 76 -8.58 5.57 -19.24
N SER A 77 -7.57 5.55 -20.10
CA SER A 77 -7.62 6.07 -21.46
C SER A 77 -6.63 5.32 -22.33
N ASN A 78 -7.16 4.46 -23.20
CA ASN A 78 -6.31 3.74 -24.15
C ASN A 78 -5.78 4.66 -25.27
N ALA A 79 -6.48 5.76 -25.57
CA ALA A 79 -6.07 6.72 -26.60
C ALA A 79 -4.92 7.62 -26.13
N PHE A 80 -4.95 8.05 -24.86
CA PHE A 80 -3.96 9.00 -24.31
C PHE A 80 -3.48 8.58 -22.92
N PRO A 81 -2.83 7.39 -22.78
CA PRO A 81 -2.44 6.86 -21.48
C PRO A 81 -1.43 7.76 -20.75
N HIS A 82 -0.53 8.42 -21.50
CA HIS A 82 0.53 9.28 -20.95
C HIS A 82 0.00 10.54 -20.23
N LEU A 83 -1.27 10.92 -20.43
CA LEU A 83 -1.89 12.08 -19.78
C LEU A 83 -2.46 11.76 -18.39
N VAL A 84 -2.36 10.50 -17.93
CA VAL A 84 -2.90 10.05 -16.65
C VAL A 84 -1.76 9.95 -15.63
N PRO A 85 -1.51 10.98 -14.79
CA PRO A 85 -0.48 10.94 -13.75
C PRO A 85 -0.95 10.13 -12.54
N VAL A 86 -0.10 9.25 -12.00
CA VAL A 86 -0.38 8.48 -10.77
C VAL A 86 0.86 8.36 -9.90
N GLU A 87 0.73 8.70 -8.62
CA GLU A 87 1.80 8.64 -7.61
C GLU A 87 1.89 7.26 -6.93
N LEU A 88 1.76 6.17 -7.70
CA LEU A 88 1.51 4.83 -7.15
C LEU A 88 2.62 4.32 -6.21
N LEU A 89 3.88 4.50 -6.57
CA LEU A 89 5.01 3.86 -5.89
C LEU A 89 5.22 4.34 -4.44
N GLN A 90 4.98 5.62 -4.18
CA GLN A 90 5.11 6.16 -2.83
C GLN A 90 3.98 5.62 -1.95
N VAL A 91 2.76 5.68 -2.46
CA VAL A 91 1.57 5.26 -1.72
C VAL A 91 1.56 3.76 -1.47
N SER A 92 2.02 2.96 -2.43
CA SER A 92 2.12 1.51 -2.26
C SER A 92 3.13 1.10 -1.19
N ARG A 93 4.26 1.81 -1.06
CA ARG A 93 5.23 1.58 0.03
C ARG A 93 4.62 1.89 1.40
N MET A 94 3.91 3.01 1.52
CA MET A 94 3.22 3.38 2.76
C MET A 94 2.14 2.36 3.11
N TRP A 95 1.37 1.91 2.12
CA TRP A 95 0.35 0.87 2.30
C TRP A 95 0.96 -0.45 2.76
N TRP A 96 2.06 -0.89 2.14
CA TRP A 96 2.74 -2.12 2.52
C TRP A 96 3.24 -2.07 3.96
N LEU A 97 3.83 -0.94 4.39
CA LEU A 97 4.23 -0.71 5.77
C LEU A 97 3.06 -0.82 6.75
N LEU A 98 1.92 -0.20 6.44
CA LEU A 98 0.72 -0.27 7.29
C LEU A 98 0.16 -1.70 7.37
N LYS A 99 0.23 -2.47 6.28
CA LYS A 99 -0.17 -3.88 6.29
C LYS A 99 0.75 -4.72 7.18
N LEU A 100 2.06 -4.48 7.13
CA LEU A 100 3.02 -5.14 8.03
C LEU A 100 2.77 -4.80 9.50
N MET A 101 2.61 -3.51 9.83
CA MET A 101 2.29 -3.06 11.19
C MET A 101 1.01 -3.72 11.70
N LYS A 102 -0.04 -3.75 10.87
CA LYS A 102 -1.31 -4.41 11.19
C LYS A 102 -1.15 -5.91 11.42
N TRP A 103 -0.34 -6.60 10.62
CA TRP A 103 -0.12 -8.04 10.78
C TRP A 103 0.64 -8.40 12.06
N GLN A 104 1.51 -7.51 12.53
CA GLN A 104 2.27 -7.70 13.76
C GLN A 104 1.54 -7.22 15.02
N GLY A 105 0.31 -6.68 14.89
CA GLY A 105 -0.42 -6.11 16.02
C GLY A 105 0.27 -4.90 16.65
N VAL A 106 1.00 -4.13 15.83
CA VAL A 106 1.60 -2.87 16.29
C VAL A 106 0.52 -1.81 16.26
N ASP A 107 -0.09 -1.58 17.42
CA ASP A 107 -1.35 -0.85 17.54
C ASP A 107 -1.18 0.63 17.99
N ASP A 108 0.04 1.11 18.26
CA ASP A 108 0.21 2.41 18.94
C ASP A 108 1.25 3.38 18.35
N VAL A 109 0.86 4.66 18.36
CA VAL A 109 1.58 5.84 17.90
C VAL A 109 2.65 6.18 18.95
N GLY A 110 3.78 5.46 18.94
CA GLY A 110 4.89 5.82 19.82
C GLY A 110 6.01 4.80 19.91
N VAL A 111 5.73 3.53 19.60
CA VAL A 111 6.76 2.49 19.54
C VAL A 111 7.12 2.27 18.08
N SER A 112 8.26 2.81 17.66
CA SER A 112 8.84 2.45 16.38
C SER A 112 9.29 0.99 16.44
N PRO A 113 8.84 0.12 15.52
CA PRO A 113 9.31 -1.27 15.47
C PRO A 113 10.84 -1.28 15.31
N SER A 114 11.49 -2.17 16.06
CA SER A 114 12.92 -2.39 15.95
C SER A 114 13.26 -3.17 14.67
N SER A 115 14.55 -3.29 14.36
CA SER A 115 15.00 -4.00 13.17
C SER A 115 14.57 -5.47 13.25
N GLY A 116 13.70 -5.89 12.32
CA GLY A 116 13.20 -7.26 12.27
C GLY A 116 11.76 -7.44 12.76
N ASP A 117 11.21 -6.49 13.53
CA ASP A 117 9.88 -6.65 14.15
C ASP A 117 8.72 -6.67 13.15
N LEU A 118 8.93 -6.08 11.96
CA LEU A 118 7.95 -6.10 10.88
C LEU A 118 8.13 -7.24 9.89
N VAL A 119 9.15 -8.08 10.07
CA VAL A 119 9.42 -9.21 9.17
C VAL A 119 8.39 -10.31 9.42
N ILE A 120 7.79 -10.81 8.35
CA ILE A 120 6.88 -11.95 8.43
C ILE A 120 7.74 -13.21 8.61
N PHE A 121 7.45 -13.99 9.65
CA PHE A 121 8.10 -15.28 9.85
C PHE A 121 7.85 -16.18 8.63
N CYS A 122 8.92 -16.54 7.94
CA CYS A 122 8.86 -17.45 6.80
C CYS A 122 9.29 -18.85 7.25
N PRO A 123 8.38 -19.84 7.28
CA PRO A 123 8.73 -21.20 7.71
C PRO A 123 9.66 -21.93 6.73
N VAL A 124 9.81 -21.42 5.50
CA VAL A 124 10.67 -21.99 4.46
C VAL A 124 12.08 -21.40 4.49
N CYS A 125 12.25 -20.17 4.99
CA CYS A 125 13.57 -19.59 5.14
C CYS A 125 14.37 -20.40 6.18
N PRO A 126 15.71 -20.54 6.04
CA PRO A 126 16.54 -21.15 7.06
C PRO A 126 16.40 -20.38 8.39
N GLN A 127 15.93 -21.06 9.42
CA GLN A 127 15.76 -20.55 10.78
C GLN A 127 16.58 -21.45 11.73
N PRO A 128 17.76 -21.00 12.17
CA PRO A 128 18.61 -21.75 13.08
C PRO A 128 17.80 -22.17 14.33
N ASP A 129 17.93 -23.43 14.72
CA ASP A 129 17.25 -24.02 15.88
C ASP A 129 15.71 -24.10 15.79
N VAL A 130 15.12 -23.70 14.65
CA VAL A 130 13.68 -23.83 14.38
C VAL A 130 13.42 -24.90 13.31
N ASN A 131 14.03 -24.76 12.13
CA ASN A 131 13.86 -25.69 11.01
C ASN A 131 15.16 -26.21 10.40
N ILE A 132 16.33 -25.67 10.81
CA ILE A 132 17.64 -26.18 10.46
C ILE A 132 18.58 -26.22 11.68
N PRO A 133 19.55 -27.16 11.72
CA PRO A 133 20.59 -27.17 12.74
C PRO A 133 21.47 -25.92 12.66
N ASN A 134 21.87 -25.36 13.81
CA ASN A 134 22.65 -24.11 13.88
C ASN A 134 24.00 -24.16 13.13
N ASN A 135 24.57 -25.35 12.94
CA ASN A 135 25.86 -25.54 12.25
C ASN A 135 25.77 -25.44 10.72
N ASP A 136 24.57 -25.42 10.15
CA ASP A 136 24.36 -25.40 8.69
C ASP A 136 24.11 -23.98 8.13
N VAL A 137 24.27 -22.95 8.96
CA VAL A 137 23.99 -21.56 8.60
C VAL A 137 25.29 -20.87 8.20
N ASP A 138 25.66 -20.96 6.93
CA ASP A 138 26.71 -20.10 6.38
C ASP A 138 26.13 -18.68 6.23
N LEU A 139 26.39 -17.82 7.23
CA LEU A 139 25.85 -16.45 7.32
C LEU A 139 26.50 -15.47 6.33
N SER A 140 27.27 -15.95 5.36
CA SER A 140 27.96 -15.14 4.37
C SER A 140 27.23 -15.10 3.03
N GLN A 141 26.03 -14.53 2.96
CA GLN A 141 25.47 -13.90 1.76
C GLN A 141 24.55 -12.73 2.11
#